data_AF-A0A6A4FGR7-F1
#
_entry.id   AF-A0A6A4FGR7-F1
#
_cell.length_a   1.000
_cell.length_b   1.000
_cell.length_c   1.000
_cell.angle_alpha   90.00
_cell.angle_beta   90.00
_cell.angle_gamma   90.00
#
_symmetry.space_group_name_H-M   'P 1'
#
loop_
_entity.id
_entity.type
_entity.pdbx_description
1 polymer ?
#
loop_
_entity_poly.entity_id
_entity_poly.type
_entity_poly.pdbx_seq_one_letter_code
_entity_poly.pdbx_strand_id
1 'polypeptide(L)'
;MALATPNTAASPLATWTARTLIDSGNAGVPVAANYAPKTPARPVDNAAVSEFVLQRQSIACFVRDALRDPVDKQKENADKRRRKNMATFATGDQVLLSTDGIPSSAVTNLAN
;
A
#
# COMPACT_ATOMS: atom_id res chain seq x y z
N MET A 1 -23.21 74.27 30.24
CA MET A 1 -22.17 73.32 29.78
C MET A 1 -22.31 72.03 30.58
N ALA A 2 -22.11 70.90 29.92
CA ALA A 2 -22.60 69.59 30.30
C ALA A 2 -21.80 68.90 31.41
N LEU A 3 -22.53 68.03 32.13
CA LEU A 3 -22.12 66.97 33.04
C LEU A 3 -20.97 66.12 32.47
N ALA A 4 -20.04 65.69 33.33
CA ALA A 4 -19.49 64.35 33.26
C ALA A 4 -18.96 63.89 34.62
N THR A 5 -19.73 63.06 35.32
CA THR A 5 -19.19 62.08 36.27
C THR A 5 -19.08 60.73 35.54
N PRO A 6 -18.01 59.95 35.79
CA PRO A 6 -17.68 58.76 35.01
C PRO A 6 -18.63 57.60 35.32
N ASN A 7 -19.18 56.96 34.29
CA ASN A 7 -19.93 55.72 34.45
C ASN A 7 -18.96 54.54 34.56
N THR A 8 -18.91 53.97 35.76
CA THR A 8 -18.18 52.76 36.15
C THR A 8 -18.49 51.60 35.19
N ALA A 9 -17.47 51.08 34.52
CA ALA A 9 -17.56 49.89 33.68
C ALA A 9 -18.01 48.68 34.53
N ALA A 10 -19.20 48.16 34.25
CA ALA A 10 -19.67 46.92 34.85
C ALA A 10 -18.75 45.75 34.44
N SER A 11 -18.30 44.96 35.41
CA SER A 11 -17.44 43.79 35.15
C SER A 11 -18.18 42.76 34.28
N PRO A 12 -17.49 42.06 33.37
CA PRO A 12 -18.08 41.00 32.53
C PRO A 12 -18.68 39.84 33.35
N LEU A 13 -18.29 39.74 34.63
CA LEU A 13 -18.87 38.83 35.60
C LEU A 13 -20.31 39.19 36.04
N ALA A 14 -20.76 40.43 35.84
CA ALA A 14 -22.16 40.79 36.09
C ALA A 14 -23.06 40.34 34.92
N THR A 15 -22.52 40.33 33.71
CA THR A 15 -23.24 39.99 32.47
C THR A 15 -23.56 38.49 32.36
N TRP A 16 -22.70 37.59 32.84
CA TRP A 16 -22.99 36.14 32.76
C TRP A 16 -24.07 35.69 33.76
N THR A 17 -24.17 36.32 34.93
CA THR A 17 -25.21 36.03 35.94
C THR A 17 -26.58 36.59 35.59
N ALA A 18 -26.66 37.56 34.69
CA ALA A 18 -27.93 38.16 34.25
C ALA A 18 -28.64 37.34 33.14
N ARG A 19 -28.04 36.23 32.66
CA ARG A 19 -28.75 35.31 31.76
C ARG A 19 -29.82 34.60 32.57
N THR A 20 -31.07 35.03 32.35
CA THR A 20 -32.29 34.40 32.82
C THR A 20 -32.18 32.88 32.70
N LEU A 21 -32.32 32.22 33.85
CA LEU A 21 -32.56 30.79 33.99
C LEU A 21 -33.57 30.36 32.91
N ILE A 22 -33.29 29.26 32.21
CA ILE A 22 -34.23 28.67 31.27
C ILE A 22 -35.55 28.44 32.02
N ASP A 23 -36.60 29.14 31.61
CA ASP A 23 -37.94 28.90 32.13
C ASP A 23 -38.30 27.44 31.87
N SER A 24 -38.50 26.69 32.95
CA SER A 24 -38.92 25.29 32.88
C SER A 24 -40.41 25.14 32.53
N GLY A 25 -41.08 26.25 32.19
CA GLY A 25 -42.51 26.36 31.90
C GLY A 25 -42.93 26.09 30.45
N ASN A 26 -42.11 25.48 29.58
CA ASN A 26 -42.59 24.97 28.29
C ASN A 26 -42.24 23.49 28.11
N ALA A 27 -43.03 22.64 28.75
CA ALA A 27 -43.16 21.23 28.40
C ALA A 27 -43.72 21.12 26.97
N GLY A 28 -42.86 21.16 25.95
CA GLY A 28 -43.38 21.23 24.58
C GLY A 28 -42.48 20.80 23.43
N VAL A 29 -41.15 20.64 23.58
CA VAL A 29 -40.33 20.17 22.45
C VAL A 29 -39.24 19.22 22.92
N PRO A 30 -39.31 17.92 22.60
CA PRO A 30 -38.17 17.04 22.78
C PRO A 30 -37.10 17.44 21.75
N VAL A 31 -35.92 17.89 22.22
CA VAL A 31 -34.72 17.95 21.39
C VAL A 31 -34.33 16.51 21.10
N ALA A 32 -34.56 16.05 19.88
CA ALA A 32 -34.17 14.72 19.43
C ALA A 32 -32.63 14.60 19.47
N ALA A 33 -32.12 13.65 20.24
CA ALA A 33 -30.71 13.34 20.26
C ALA A 33 -30.29 12.70 18.92
N ASN A 34 -29.33 13.32 18.23
CA ASN A 34 -28.90 12.97 16.87
C ASN A 34 -27.94 11.75 16.84
N TYR A 35 -28.28 10.69 17.59
CA TYR A 35 -27.55 9.43 17.55
C TYR A 35 -28.15 8.55 16.47
N ALA A 36 -27.67 8.67 15.23
CA ALA A 36 -27.89 7.62 14.25
C ALA A 36 -27.26 6.31 14.79
N PRO A 37 -28.02 5.21 14.90
CA PRO A 37 -27.44 3.93 15.30
C PRO A 37 -26.30 3.57 14.34
N LYS A 38 -25.11 3.26 14.87
CA LYS A 38 -24.05 2.68 14.04
C LYS A 38 -24.60 1.42 13.40
N THR A 39 -24.56 1.36 12.08
CA THR A 39 -25.03 0.20 11.32
C THR A 39 -24.26 -1.04 11.82
N PRO A 40 -24.95 -2.11 12.25
CA PRO A 40 -24.26 -3.31 12.72
C PRO A 40 -23.39 -3.88 11.59
N ALA A 41 -22.19 -4.32 11.94
CA ALA A 41 -21.28 -4.94 10.98
C ALA A 41 -21.97 -6.15 10.33
N ARG A 42 -21.86 -6.28 9.01
CA ARG A 42 -22.41 -7.42 8.28
C ARG A 42 -21.69 -8.69 8.74
N PRO A 43 -22.40 -9.81 8.95
CA PRO A 43 -21.76 -11.09 9.24
C PRO A 43 -20.77 -11.45 8.12
N VAL A 44 -19.63 -12.01 8.48
CA VAL A 44 -18.64 -12.51 7.52
C VAL A 44 -19.20 -13.78 6.87
N ASP A 45 -19.15 -13.81 5.54
CA ASP A 45 -19.47 -15.02 4.77
C ASP A 45 -18.25 -15.95 4.72
N ASN A 46 -18.19 -16.87 5.68
CA ASN A 46 -17.10 -17.85 5.78
C ASN A 46 -17.07 -18.84 4.60
N ALA A 47 -18.18 -19.04 3.90
CA ALA A 47 -18.22 -19.92 2.73
C ALA A 47 -17.47 -19.27 1.57
N ALA A 48 -17.76 -17.98 1.29
CA ALA A 48 -17.04 -17.21 0.27
C ALA A 48 -15.54 -17.10 0.58
N VAL A 49 -15.16 -16.92 1.85
CA VAL A 49 -13.74 -16.91 2.27
C VAL A 49 -13.08 -18.26 2.01
N SER A 50 -13.76 -19.37 2.30
CA SER A 50 -13.21 -20.72 2.11
C SER A 50 -13.03 -21.04 0.63
N GLU A 51 -14.00 -20.70 -0.22
CA GLU A 51 -13.91 -20.89 -1.67
C GLU A 51 -12.74 -20.09 -2.26
N PHE A 52 -12.59 -18.84 -1.85
CA PHE A 52 -11.46 -18.01 -2.25
C PHE A 52 -10.12 -18.66 -1.89
N VAL A 53 -9.97 -19.17 -0.66
CA VAL A 53 -8.74 -19.85 -0.22
C VAL A 53 -8.47 -21.09 -1.07
N LEU A 54 -9.49 -21.93 -1.29
CA LEU A 54 -9.38 -23.14 -2.12
C LEU A 54 -8.97 -22.80 -3.56
N GLN A 55 -9.57 -21.78 -4.15
CA GLN A 55 -9.24 -21.32 -5.49
C GLN A 55 -7.77 -20.89 -5.59
N ARG A 56 -7.29 -20.10 -4.62
CA ARG A 56 -5.91 -19.61 -4.60
C ARG A 56 -4.92 -20.75 -4.43
N GLN A 57 -5.22 -21.72 -3.58
CA GLN A 57 -4.40 -22.92 -3.40
C GLN A 57 -4.36 -23.78 -4.66
N SER A 58 -5.51 -23.99 -5.32
CA SER A 58 -5.60 -24.74 -6.58
C SER A 58 -4.73 -24.10 -7.68
N ILE A 59 -4.82 -22.79 -7.86
CA ILE A 59 -3.99 -22.05 -8.83
C ILE A 59 -2.50 -22.19 -8.50
N ALA A 60 -2.12 -22.06 -7.24
CA ALA A 60 -0.72 -22.20 -6.81
C ALA A 60 -0.17 -23.62 -7.02
N CYS A 61 -1.00 -24.66 -6.85
CA CYS A 61 -0.63 -26.03 -7.22
C CYS A 61 -0.47 -26.16 -8.73
N PHE A 62 -1.45 -25.72 -9.50
CA PHE A 62 -1.42 -25.79 -10.97
C PHE A 62 -0.15 -25.16 -11.56
N VAL A 63 0.23 -23.95 -11.11
CA VAL A 63 1.44 -23.27 -11.59
C VAL A 63 2.70 -24.06 -11.25
N ARG A 64 2.79 -24.61 -10.03
CA ARG A 64 3.96 -25.42 -9.63
C ARG A 64 4.08 -26.68 -10.47
N ASP A 65 2.96 -27.35 -10.72
CA ASP A 65 2.94 -28.58 -11.50
C ASP A 65 3.26 -28.32 -12.97
N ALA A 66 2.69 -27.28 -13.57
CA ALA A 66 2.97 -26.89 -14.95
C ALA A 66 4.43 -26.50 -15.18
N LEU A 67 5.10 -25.96 -14.16
CA LEU A 67 6.51 -25.57 -14.24
C LEU A 67 7.49 -26.71 -13.94
N ARG A 68 7.03 -27.84 -13.40
CA ARG A 68 7.91 -28.92 -12.94
C ARG A 68 8.73 -29.53 -14.09
N ASP A 69 8.06 -30.03 -15.12
CA ASP A 69 8.70 -30.67 -16.28
C ASP A 69 9.65 -29.75 -17.06
N PRO A 70 9.27 -28.50 -17.41
CA PRO A 70 10.20 -27.62 -18.14
C PRO A 70 11.42 -27.22 -17.30
N VAL A 71 11.28 -27.03 -15.99
CA VAL A 71 12.42 -26.75 -15.10
C VAL A 71 13.34 -27.95 -14.98
N ASP A 72 12.79 -29.16 -14.78
CA ASP A 72 13.59 -30.39 -14.75
C ASP A 72 14.30 -30.62 -16.07
N LYS A 73 13.64 -30.32 -17.20
CA LYS A 73 14.27 -30.42 -18.52
C LYS A 73 15.39 -29.40 -18.72
N GLN A 74 15.22 -28.18 -18.22
CA GLN A 74 16.27 -27.16 -18.25
C GLN A 74 17.48 -27.57 -17.43
N LYS A 75 17.28 -28.11 -16.22
CA LYS A 75 18.34 -28.67 -15.37
C LYS A 75 19.06 -29.81 -16.09
N GLU A 76 18.34 -30.78 -16.64
CA GLU A 76 18.93 -31.88 -17.41
C GLU A 76 19.77 -31.37 -18.59
N ASN A 77 19.26 -30.37 -19.32
CA ASN A 77 19.99 -29.76 -20.42
C ASN A 77 21.26 -29.04 -19.94
N ALA A 78 21.20 -28.34 -18.80
CA ALA A 78 22.36 -27.67 -18.21
C ALA A 78 23.41 -28.67 -17.73
N ASP A 79 22.99 -29.77 -17.11
CA ASP A 79 23.85 -30.85 -16.63
C ASP A 79 24.55 -31.56 -17.81
N LYS A 80 23.78 -31.92 -18.84
CA LYS A 80 24.30 -32.58 -20.05
C LYS A 80 25.20 -31.67 -20.88
N ARG A 81 24.85 -30.39 -20.98
CA ARG A 81 25.58 -29.40 -21.78
C ARG A 81 26.51 -28.54 -20.93
N ARG A 82 26.98 -29.04 -19.78
CA ARG A 82 27.99 -28.42 -18.89
C ARG A 82 28.90 -27.46 -19.66
N ARG A 83 29.23 -26.31 -19.07
CA ARG A 83 30.16 -25.33 -19.67
C ARG A 83 31.37 -26.05 -20.30
N LYS A 84 31.37 -26.14 -21.63
CA LYS A 84 32.44 -26.80 -22.40
C LYS A 84 33.69 -25.92 -22.43
N ASN A 85 33.49 -24.61 -22.33
CA ASN A 85 34.57 -23.67 -22.17
C ASN A 85 34.90 -23.55 -20.67
N MET A 86 36.05 -24.09 -20.29
CA MET A 86 36.66 -23.90 -18.96
C MET A 86 37.86 -22.95 -19.01
N ALA A 87 38.02 -22.21 -20.11
CA ALA A 87 39.12 -21.27 -20.24
C ALA A 87 38.94 -20.17 -19.18
N THR A 88 39.99 -19.97 -18.39
CA THR A 88 40.09 -18.84 -17.47
C THR A 88 41.01 -17.84 -18.13
N PHE A 89 40.53 -16.62 -18.28
CA PHE A 89 41.28 -15.53 -18.89
C PHE A 89 41.75 -14.57 -17.80
N ALA A 90 42.94 -14.04 -17.96
CA ALA A 90 43.48 -12.96 -17.13
C ALA A 90 43.18 -11.59 -17.76
N THR A 91 43.30 -10.54 -16.95
CA THR A 91 43.25 -9.17 -17.46
C THR A 91 44.37 -8.95 -18.46
N GLY A 92 44.02 -8.60 -19.70
CA GLY A 92 44.96 -8.39 -20.80
C GLY A 92 44.96 -9.49 -21.85
N ASP A 93 44.32 -10.64 -21.59
CA ASP A 93 44.20 -11.71 -22.57
C ASP A 93 43.29 -11.30 -23.74
N GLN A 94 43.74 -11.57 -24.96
CA GLN A 94 42.91 -11.43 -26.15
C GLN A 94 42.07 -12.69 -26.33
N VAL A 95 40.76 -12.50 -26.50
CA VAL A 95 39.80 -13.60 -26.64
C VAL A 95 39.02 -13.48 -27.94
N LEU A 96 38.84 -14.60 -28.63
CA LEU A 96 37.95 -14.66 -29.78
C LEU A 96 36.51 -14.71 -29.28
N LEU A 97 35.81 -13.59 -29.43
CA LEU A 97 34.41 -13.44 -29.08
C LEU A 97 33.61 -13.14 -30.33
N SER A 98 32.48 -13.85 -30.53
CA SER A 98 31.51 -13.44 -31.54
C SER A 98 30.87 -12.13 -31.11
N THR A 99 30.94 -11.11 -31.96
CA THR A 99 30.38 -9.78 -31.69
C THR A 99 28.99 -9.59 -32.30
N ASP A 100 28.35 -10.66 -32.76
CA ASP A 100 27.02 -10.60 -33.36
C ASP A 100 26.00 -10.10 -32.34
N GLY A 101 25.27 -9.03 -32.69
CA GLY A 101 24.33 -8.35 -31.79
C GLY A 101 24.95 -7.39 -30.75
N ILE A 102 26.27 -7.20 -30.72
CA ILE A 102 26.92 -6.21 -29.84
C ILE A 102 27.13 -4.89 -30.62
N PRO A 103 26.74 -3.71 -30.08
CA PRO A 103 26.96 -2.45 -30.77
C PRO A 103 28.45 -2.16 -30.95
N SER A 104 28.85 -1.62 -32.11
CA SER A 104 30.25 -1.37 -32.48
C SER A 104 30.99 -0.46 -31.49
N SER A 105 30.28 0.44 -30.81
CA SER A 105 30.84 1.30 -29.76
C SER A 105 31.27 0.56 -28.50
N ALA A 106 30.73 -0.64 -28.25
CA ALA A 106 31.07 -1.48 -27.11
C ALA A 106 32.18 -2.50 -27.43
N VAL A 107 32.65 -2.57 -28.68
CA VAL A 107 33.69 -3.50 -29.13
C VAL A 107 35.00 -2.75 -29.37
N THR A 108 36.06 -3.15 -28.68
CA THR A 108 37.43 -2.67 -28.95
C THR A 108 38.22 -3.77 -29.63
N ASN A 109 38.46 -3.64 -30.94
CA ASN A 109 39.30 -4.57 -31.70
C ASN A 109 40.76 -4.12 -31.60
N LEU A 110 41.55 -4.82 -30.78
CA LEU A 110 42.99 -4.62 -30.68
C LEU A 110 43.71 -5.39 -31.80
N ALA A 111 43.44 -5.01 -33.06
CA ALA A 111 44.19 -5.52 -34.21
C ALA A 111 45.22 -4.46 -34.61
N ASN A 112 46.47 -4.66 -34.19
CA ASN A 112 47.67 -3.98 -34.72
C ASN A 112 48.89 -4.87 -34.50
#